data_AF-A0A956I3G0-F1
#
_entry.id   AF-A0A956I3G0-F1
#
_cell.length_a   1.000
_cell.length_b   1.000
_cell.length_c   1.000
_cell.angle_alpha   90.00
_cell.angle_beta   90.00
_cell.angle_gamma   90.00
#
_symmetry.space_group_name_H-M   'P 1'
#
loop_
_entity.id
_entity.type
_entity.pdbx_description
1 polymer ?
#
loop_
_entity_poly.entity_id
_entity_poly.type
_entity_poly.pdbx_seq_one_letter_code
_entity_poly.pdbx_strand_id
1 'polypeptide(L)'
;ETLGGPKAGLSEALDALAAWIASLDTFGTSPFRAIDSDDARARGRALFEDATVGCTGCHAAPTYTDSAFVGGVPVLHDVGTLGPGSGQRLGGPLEGLDTPSLRGLWRTAPYLHDGSAATLREVLTTRNPGDAHGVTSHLDDAQIDDMIAFLRALDDEAP
;
A
#
# COMPACT_ATOMS: atom_id res chain seq x y z
N GLU A 1 26.64 -2.30 7.01
CA GLU A 1 25.61 -1.25 6.87
C GLU A 1 25.40 -0.91 5.41
N THR A 2 24.20 -1.07 4.88
CA THR A 2 23.87 -0.84 3.46
C THR A 2 23.59 0.63 3.13
N LEU A 3 23.29 1.46 4.14
CA LEU A 3 22.98 2.89 3.97
C LEU A 3 24.22 3.80 4.05
N GLY A 4 25.36 3.24 4.50
CA GLY A 4 26.59 3.99 4.77
C GLY A 4 26.43 5.02 5.90
N GLY A 5 27.43 5.87 6.10
CA GLY A 5 27.37 6.93 7.11
C GLY A 5 26.30 8.00 6.80
N PRO A 6 25.86 8.78 7.81
CA PRO A 6 24.88 9.85 7.67
C PRO A 6 25.21 10.81 6.52
N LYS A 7 24.17 11.26 5.81
CA LYS A 7 24.33 12.14 4.63
C LYS A 7 24.12 13.63 4.92
N ALA A 8 23.65 13.97 6.13
CA ALA A 8 23.42 15.35 6.54
C ALA A 8 24.72 16.18 6.46
N GLY A 9 24.63 17.41 5.96
CA GLY A 9 25.74 18.34 5.84
C GLY A 9 26.66 18.10 4.64
N LEU A 10 26.41 17.08 3.82
CA LEU A 10 27.18 16.83 2.59
C LEU A 10 26.67 17.67 1.40
N SER A 11 25.43 18.15 1.45
CA SER A 11 24.84 19.01 0.42
C SER A 11 23.71 19.84 1.00
N GLU A 12 23.89 21.16 1.03
CA GLU A 12 22.87 22.11 1.49
C GLU A 12 21.54 21.94 0.74
N ALA A 13 21.59 21.68 -0.57
CA ALA A 13 20.40 21.48 -1.38
C ALA A 13 19.63 20.19 -0.99
N LEU A 14 20.35 19.10 -0.70
CA LEU A 14 19.70 17.85 -0.26
C LEU A 14 19.18 17.95 1.18
N ASP A 15 19.89 18.66 2.05
CA ASP A 15 19.43 18.95 3.40
C ASP A 15 18.16 19.81 3.39
N ALA A 16 18.10 20.83 2.53
CA ALA A 16 16.92 21.67 2.35
C ALA A 16 15.73 20.87 1.79
N LEU A 17 15.96 19.97 0.82
CA LEU A 17 14.92 19.09 0.28
C LEU A 17 14.40 18.13 1.37
N ALA A 18 15.29 17.52 2.14
CA ALA A 18 14.91 16.62 3.23
C ALA A 18 14.10 17.36 4.31
N ALA A 19 14.52 18.57 4.69
CA ALA A 19 13.79 19.42 5.61
C ALA A 19 12.39 19.80 5.09
N TRP A 20 12.28 20.12 3.80
CA TRP A 20 10.99 20.41 3.17
C TRP A 20 10.07 19.19 3.17
N ILE A 21 10.55 18.02 2.72
CA ILE A 21 9.75 16.78 2.73
C ILE A 21 9.31 16.42 4.15
N ALA A 22 10.20 16.52 5.13
CA ALA A 22 9.88 16.24 6.53
C ALA A 22 8.86 17.23 7.13
N SER A 23 8.72 18.43 6.54
CA SER A 23 7.70 19.39 6.97
C SER A 23 6.30 19.11 6.40
N LEU A 24 6.17 18.17 5.45
CA LEU A 24 4.90 17.76 4.87
C LEU A 24 4.24 16.67 5.73
N ASP A 25 3.78 17.05 6.91
CA ASP A 25 3.25 16.15 7.94
C ASP A 25 1.71 16.09 8.02
N THR A 26 1.03 16.90 7.20
CA THR A 26 -0.43 17.00 7.17
C THR A 26 -0.92 16.55 5.79
N PHE A 27 -1.71 15.47 5.76
CA PHE A 27 -2.33 14.97 4.54
C PHE A 27 -3.84 15.26 4.56
N GLY A 28 -4.41 15.58 3.38
CA GLY A 28 -5.82 15.91 3.26
C GLY A 28 -6.74 14.71 3.47
N THR A 29 -7.93 14.96 4.01
CA THR A 29 -9.00 13.96 4.13
C THR A 29 -9.43 13.43 2.77
N SER A 30 -9.70 12.13 2.70
CA SER A 30 -10.23 11.52 1.48
C SER A 30 -11.63 12.05 1.16
N PRO A 31 -11.89 12.54 -0.07
CA PRO A 31 -13.22 12.97 -0.48
C PRO A 31 -14.24 11.82 -0.46
N PHE A 32 -13.76 10.58 -0.57
CA PHE A 32 -14.60 9.38 -0.54
C PHE A 32 -15.23 9.13 0.83
N ARG A 33 -14.71 9.74 1.91
CA ARG A 33 -15.38 9.67 3.22
C ARG A 33 -16.77 10.29 3.24
N ALA A 34 -17.04 11.25 2.35
CA ALA A 34 -18.34 11.90 2.22
C ALA A 34 -19.21 11.30 1.11
N ILE A 35 -18.60 10.55 0.19
CA ILE A 35 -19.27 9.93 -0.96
C ILE A 35 -19.76 8.53 -0.59
N ASP A 36 -18.89 7.74 0.04
CA ASP A 36 -19.17 6.37 0.41
C ASP A 36 -19.85 6.29 1.78
N SER A 37 -20.86 5.43 1.89
CA SER A 37 -21.62 5.20 3.12
C SER A 37 -20.73 4.68 4.25
N ASP A 38 -20.97 5.14 5.48
CA ASP A 38 -20.35 4.64 6.70
C ASP A 38 -20.54 3.12 6.85
N ASP A 39 -21.73 2.61 6.52
CA ASP A 39 -22.03 1.18 6.60
C ASP A 39 -21.22 0.36 5.60
N ALA A 40 -21.03 0.88 4.37
CA ALA A 40 -20.19 0.23 3.36
C ALA A 40 -18.73 0.17 3.81
N ARG A 41 -18.22 1.28 4.35
CA ARG A 41 -16.87 1.34 4.91
C ARG A 41 -16.69 0.41 6.11
N ALA A 42 -17.69 0.30 6.98
CA ALA A 42 -17.65 -0.61 8.12
C ALA A 42 -17.62 -2.08 7.69
N ARG A 43 -18.43 -2.46 6.68
CA ARG A 43 -18.38 -3.82 6.10
C ARG A 43 -17.06 -4.09 5.39
N GLY A 44 -16.54 -3.13 4.63
CA GLY A 44 -15.24 -3.21 3.98
C GLY A 44 -14.09 -3.37 4.98
N ARG A 45 -14.12 -2.62 6.09
CA ARG A 45 -13.17 -2.77 7.19
C ARG A 45 -13.21 -4.17 7.78
N ALA A 46 -14.40 -4.72 8.00
CA ALA A 46 -14.55 -6.08 8.52
C ALA A 46 -13.94 -7.13 7.58
N LEU A 47 -14.13 -6.98 6.26
CA LEU A 47 -13.49 -7.85 5.26
C LEU A 47 -11.96 -7.68 5.26
N PHE A 48 -11.46 -6.44 5.36
CA PHE A 48 -10.04 -6.15 5.38
C PHE A 48 -9.35 -6.78 6.60
N GLU A 49 -10.02 -6.77 7.75
CA GLU A 49 -9.54 -7.36 9.00
C GLU A 49 -9.75 -8.87 9.09
N ASP A 50 -10.52 -9.47 8.17
CA ASP A 50 -10.73 -10.90 8.13
C ASP A 50 -9.44 -11.63 7.75
N ALA A 51 -8.97 -12.52 8.64
CA ALA A 51 -7.77 -13.31 8.41
C ALA A 51 -7.87 -14.25 7.20
N THR A 52 -9.08 -14.60 6.76
CA THR A 52 -9.31 -15.40 5.55
C THR A 52 -9.11 -14.60 4.27
N VAL A 53 -9.31 -13.28 4.30
CA VAL A 53 -8.95 -12.36 3.20
C VAL A 53 -7.47 -11.98 3.30
N GLY A 54 -6.98 -11.71 4.51
CA GLY A 54 -5.54 -11.65 4.81
C GLY A 54 -4.87 -10.28 4.60
N CYS A 55 -5.61 -9.20 4.33
CA CYS A 55 -5.02 -7.89 4.04
C CYS A 55 -4.15 -7.33 5.19
N THR A 56 -4.58 -7.55 6.44
CA THR A 56 -3.86 -7.10 7.64
C THR A 56 -2.53 -7.81 7.88
N GLY A 57 -2.23 -8.89 7.16
CA GLY A 57 -0.93 -9.56 7.23
C GLY A 57 0.24 -8.65 6.84
N CYS A 58 0.01 -7.74 5.88
CA CYS A 58 0.99 -6.76 5.43
C CYS A 58 0.52 -5.31 5.66
N HIS A 59 -0.78 -5.04 5.59
CA HIS A 59 -1.34 -3.69 5.68
C HIS A 59 -2.04 -3.41 7.02
N ALA A 60 -1.38 -3.71 8.14
CA ALA A 60 -1.94 -3.47 9.46
C ALA A 60 -1.99 -1.96 9.83
N ALA A 61 -3.07 -1.55 10.52
CA ALA A 61 -3.18 -0.22 11.13
C ALA A 61 -2.07 0.00 12.18
N PRO A 62 -1.67 1.26 12.46
CA PRO A 62 -2.25 2.51 11.97
C PRO A 62 -1.67 2.98 10.63
N THR A 63 -0.49 2.50 10.25
CA THR A 63 0.23 2.95 9.06
C THR A 63 -0.20 2.24 7.80
N TYR A 64 -0.90 1.09 7.89
CA TYR A 64 -1.35 0.27 6.76
C TYR A 64 -0.19 -0.20 5.88
N THR A 65 0.91 -0.56 6.52
CA THR A 65 2.13 -1.13 5.93
C THR A 65 2.93 -1.79 7.03
N ASP A 66 3.64 -2.86 6.70
CA ASP A 66 4.64 -3.52 7.54
C ASP A 66 6.08 -3.18 7.14
N SER A 67 6.27 -2.11 6.34
CA SER A 67 7.57 -1.60 5.90
C SER A 67 8.50 -1.45 7.10
N ALA A 68 9.50 -2.32 7.14
CA ALA A 68 10.44 -2.44 8.25
C ALA A 68 11.72 -3.14 7.81
N PHE A 69 12.76 -2.98 8.62
CA PHE A 69 13.98 -3.79 8.54
C PHE A 69 14.07 -4.68 9.78
N VAL A 70 14.14 -6.00 9.58
CA VAL A 70 14.34 -6.99 10.66
C VAL A 70 15.74 -7.56 10.52
N GLY A 71 16.59 -7.33 11.53
CA GLY A 71 17.99 -7.77 11.48
C GLY A 71 18.80 -7.16 10.33
N GLY A 72 18.40 -5.98 9.83
CA GLY A 72 19.03 -5.32 8.68
C GLY A 72 18.56 -5.81 7.31
N VAL A 73 17.57 -6.70 7.26
CA VAL A 73 16.94 -7.18 6.02
C VAL A 73 15.56 -6.51 5.88
N PRO A 74 15.21 -5.92 4.72
CA PRO A 74 13.89 -5.35 4.53
C PRO A 74 12.82 -6.45 4.50
N VAL A 75 11.65 -6.17 5.06
CA VAL A 75 10.45 -7.00 4.87
C VAL A 75 9.94 -6.75 3.45
N LEU A 76 9.80 -7.82 2.66
CA LEU A 76 9.40 -7.76 1.26
C LEU A 76 8.36 -8.84 0.98
N HIS A 77 7.39 -8.53 0.13
CA HIS A 77 6.34 -9.47 -0.29
C HIS A 77 6.23 -9.53 -1.80
N ASP A 78 6.05 -10.73 -2.35
CA ASP A 78 5.67 -10.92 -3.75
C ASP A 78 4.18 -11.24 -3.81
N VAL A 79 3.42 -10.33 -4.40
CA VAL A 79 1.97 -10.46 -4.62
C VAL A 79 1.65 -11.02 -6.02
N GLY A 80 2.63 -11.66 -6.66
CA GLY A 80 2.49 -12.33 -7.95
C GLY A 80 2.53 -11.39 -9.17
N THR A 81 2.85 -10.11 -8.96
CA THR A 81 2.90 -9.08 -10.01
C THR A 81 4.32 -8.79 -10.49
N LEU A 82 5.34 -9.42 -9.89
CA LEU A 82 6.71 -9.29 -10.35
C LEU A 82 6.87 -9.83 -11.78
N GLY A 83 7.58 -9.07 -12.61
CA GLY A 83 7.85 -9.44 -13.98
C GLY A 83 9.18 -8.86 -14.49
N PRO A 84 9.55 -9.11 -15.76
CA PRO A 84 10.82 -8.66 -16.31
C PRO A 84 11.06 -7.14 -16.20
N GLY A 85 9.99 -6.35 -16.19
CA GLY A 85 10.04 -4.89 -16.04
C GLY A 85 10.19 -4.39 -14.60
N SER A 86 10.12 -5.26 -13.58
CA SER A 86 10.17 -4.85 -12.17
C SER A 86 11.59 -4.51 -11.70
N GLY A 87 12.62 -4.88 -12.46
CA GLY A 87 14.01 -4.56 -12.15
C GLY A 87 14.72 -5.62 -11.33
N GLN A 88 15.78 -5.21 -10.62
CA GLN A 88 16.69 -6.09 -9.88
C GLN A 88 17.07 -5.47 -8.55
N ARG A 89 17.41 -6.31 -7.57
CA ARG A 89 17.95 -5.89 -6.27
C ARG A 89 19.36 -6.45 -6.12
N LEU A 90 20.34 -5.55 -5.97
CA LEU A 90 21.76 -5.91 -5.79
C LEU A 90 22.31 -6.82 -6.92
N GLY A 91 21.85 -6.61 -8.15
CA GLY A 91 22.24 -7.42 -9.32
C GLY A 91 21.59 -8.81 -9.38
N GLY A 92 20.67 -9.12 -8.47
CA GLY A 92 19.85 -10.32 -8.47
C GLY A 92 18.37 -10.04 -8.74
N PRO A 93 17.54 -11.09 -8.85
CA PRO A 93 16.10 -10.94 -9.01
C PRO A 93 15.47 -10.24 -7.78
N LEU A 94 14.30 -9.64 -7.97
CA LEU A 94 13.46 -9.25 -6.86
C LEU A 94 12.84 -10.49 -6.22
N GLU A 95 12.88 -10.54 -4.90
CA GLU A 95 12.21 -11.58 -4.08
C GLU A 95 10.85 -11.09 -3.54
N GLY A 96 10.55 -9.81 -3.75
CA GLY A 96 9.38 -9.11 -3.26
C GLY A 96 9.62 -7.60 -3.30
N LEU A 97 8.60 -6.84 -2.90
CA LEU A 97 8.62 -5.39 -2.80
C LEU A 97 8.22 -4.96 -1.39
N ASP A 98 8.67 -3.76 -1.01
CA ASP A 98 8.23 -3.13 0.24
C ASP A 98 6.74 -2.80 0.15
N THR A 99 6.01 -3.06 1.23
CA THR A 99 4.57 -2.84 1.30
C THR A 99 4.27 -1.34 1.35
N PRO A 100 3.63 -0.73 0.35
CA PRO A 100 3.36 0.70 0.40
C PRO A 100 2.27 1.04 1.44
N SER A 101 2.36 2.29 1.93
CA SER A 101 1.26 3.07 2.49
C SER A 101 -0.09 2.84 1.79
N LEU A 102 -1.14 2.31 2.43
CA LEU A 102 -2.51 2.48 1.91
C LEU A 102 -3.13 3.83 2.27
N ARG A 103 -2.49 4.64 3.13
CA ARG A 103 -2.99 5.99 3.44
C ARG A 103 -2.92 6.88 2.20
N GLY A 104 -4.04 7.51 1.86
CA GLY A 104 -4.15 8.36 0.69
C GLY A 104 -4.20 7.59 -0.64
N LEU A 105 -4.41 6.28 -0.62
CA LEU A 105 -4.47 5.41 -1.81
C LEU A 105 -5.47 5.88 -2.88
N TRP A 106 -6.52 6.61 -2.48
CA TRP A 106 -7.52 7.14 -3.39
C TRP A 106 -6.95 8.05 -4.49
N ARG A 107 -5.75 8.63 -4.31
CA ARG A 107 -5.15 9.62 -5.23
C ARG A 107 -4.04 9.06 -6.13
N THR A 108 -3.75 7.77 -6.07
CA THR A 108 -2.50 7.19 -6.61
C THR A 108 -2.67 6.28 -7.81
N ALA A 109 -3.87 6.19 -8.39
CA ALA A 109 -4.07 5.41 -9.61
C ALA A 109 -3.12 5.87 -10.75
N PRO A 110 -2.62 4.96 -11.59
CA PRO A 110 -2.82 3.50 -11.56
C PRO A 110 -2.05 2.82 -10.41
N TYR A 111 -2.51 1.63 -10.03
CA TYR A 111 -2.03 0.85 -8.89
C TYR A 111 -1.05 -0.25 -9.30
N LEU A 112 -0.42 -0.85 -8.28
CA LEU A 112 0.72 -1.78 -8.37
C LEU A 112 2.02 -1.08 -8.80
N HIS A 113 3.16 -1.71 -8.54
CA HIS A 113 4.48 -1.11 -8.78
C HIS A 113 4.77 -0.86 -10.26
N ASP A 114 4.07 -1.56 -11.15
CA ASP A 114 4.20 -1.45 -12.60
C ASP A 114 3.03 -0.68 -13.24
N GLY A 115 2.07 -0.20 -12.45
CA GLY A 115 0.88 0.50 -12.93
C GLY A 115 -0.10 -0.38 -13.71
N SER A 116 -0.03 -1.71 -13.58
CA SER A 116 -0.84 -2.64 -14.37
C SER A 116 -2.34 -2.69 -14.01
N ALA A 117 -2.73 -2.12 -12.87
CA ALA A 117 -4.12 -2.02 -12.43
C ALA A 117 -4.62 -0.57 -12.51
N ALA A 118 -5.57 -0.27 -13.38
CA ALA A 118 -6.14 1.08 -13.51
C ALA A 118 -7.07 1.44 -12.34
N THR A 119 -7.63 0.44 -11.66
CA THR A 119 -8.62 0.63 -10.58
C THR A 119 -8.36 -0.30 -9.39
N LEU A 120 -8.88 0.05 -8.22
CA LEU A 120 -8.85 -0.83 -7.04
C LEU A 120 -9.63 -2.13 -7.27
N ARG A 121 -10.72 -2.08 -8.07
CA ARG A 121 -11.45 -3.27 -8.46
C ARG A 121 -10.56 -4.23 -9.24
N GLU A 122 -9.73 -3.74 -10.15
CA GLU A 122 -8.76 -4.58 -10.86
C GLU A 122 -7.74 -5.18 -9.90
N VAL A 123 -7.20 -4.40 -8.94
CA VAL A 123 -6.30 -4.93 -7.89
C VAL A 123 -6.94 -6.08 -7.13
N LEU A 124 -8.21 -5.96 -6.74
CA LEU A 124 -8.92 -6.96 -5.94
C LEU A 124 -9.46 -8.14 -6.78
N THR A 125 -9.38 -8.09 -8.12
CA THR A 125 -9.97 -9.11 -8.99
C THR A 125 -8.98 -9.57 -10.06
N THR A 126 -8.91 -8.87 -11.19
CA THR A 126 -8.19 -9.32 -12.38
C THR A 126 -6.67 -9.17 -12.29
N ARG A 127 -6.15 -8.39 -11.33
CA ARG A 127 -4.72 -8.14 -11.09
C ARG A 127 -4.27 -8.72 -9.74
N ASN A 128 -4.96 -9.77 -9.28
CA ASN A 128 -4.62 -10.57 -8.12
C ASN A 128 -4.34 -12.03 -8.54
N PRO A 129 -3.20 -12.31 -9.20
CA PRO A 129 -2.93 -13.64 -9.72
C PRO A 129 -2.82 -14.66 -8.59
N GLY A 130 -3.72 -15.64 -8.61
CA GLY A 130 -3.72 -16.73 -7.63
C GLY A 130 -4.00 -16.29 -6.20
N ASP A 131 -4.72 -15.18 -5.99
CA ASP A 131 -5.01 -14.63 -4.66
C ASP A 131 -3.74 -14.29 -3.85
N ALA A 132 -2.65 -13.94 -4.53
CA ALA A 132 -1.37 -13.61 -3.91
C ALA A 132 -1.36 -12.21 -3.23
N HIS A 133 -2.34 -11.36 -3.53
CA HIS A 133 -2.55 -10.04 -2.92
C HIS A 133 -3.77 -10.03 -1.99
N GLY A 134 -3.90 -11.07 -1.17
CA GLY A 134 -5.10 -11.37 -0.38
C GLY A 134 -6.06 -12.29 -1.11
N VAL A 135 -6.86 -13.05 -0.37
CA VAL A 135 -7.78 -14.04 -0.93
C VAL A 135 -9.13 -13.38 -1.19
N THR A 136 -9.33 -12.91 -2.42
CA THR A 136 -10.52 -12.12 -2.79
C THR A 136 -11.42 -12.83 -3.78
N SER A 137 -10.97 -13.93 -4.40
CA SER A 137 -11.75 -14.68 -5.38
C SER A 137 -13.10 -15.23 -4.88
N HIS A 138 -13.27 -15.34 -3.57
CA HIS A 138 -14.50 -15.80 -2.93
C HIS A 138 -15.48 -14.67 -2.59
N LEU A 139 -15.06 -13.40 -2.74
CA LEU A 139 -15.88 -12.24 -2.45
C LEU A 139 -16.81 -11.94 -3.64
N ASP A 140 -18.05 -11.58 -3.35
CA ASP A 140 -18.97 -11.09 -4.37
C ASP A 140 -18.73 -9.60 -4.71
N ASP A 141 -19.43 -9.11 -5.75
CA ASP A 141 -19.24 -7.74 -6.23
C ASP A 141 -19.56 -6.67 -5.17
N ALA A 142 -20.52 -6.93 -4.27
CA ALA A 142 -20.90 -6.00 -3.22
C ALA A 142 -19.84 -5.96 -2.11
N GLN A 143 -19.28 -7.11 -1.75
CA GLN A 143 -18.16 -7.21 -0.82
C GLN A 143 -16.91 -6.51 -1.37
N ILE A 144 -16.65 -6.64 -2.68
CA ILE A 144 -15.57 -5.90 -3.35
C ILE A 144 -15.83 -4.39 -3.32
N ASP A 145 -17.06 -3.93 -3.55
CA ASP A 145 -17.40 -2.50 -3.46
C ASP A 145 -17.26 -1.96 -2.03
N ASP A 146 -17.68 -2.72 -1.02
CA ASP A 146 -17.51 -2.37 0.39
C ASP A 146 -16.01 -2.26 0.74
N MET A 147 -15.19 -3.22 0.30
CA MET A 147 -13.72 -3.17 0.45
C MET A 147 -13.13 -1.91 -0.18
N ILE A 148 -13.56 -1.56 -1.40
CA ILE A 148 -13.10 -0.36 -2.11
C ILE A 148 -13.49 0.91 -1.35
N ALA A 149 -14.71 0.99 -0.83
CA ALA A 149 -15.18 2.12 -0.02
C ALA A 149 -14.29 2.33 1.21
N PHE A 150 -13.94 1.24 1.92
CA PHE A 150 -13.02 1.30 3.04
C PHE A 150 -11.62 1.78 2.60
N LEU A 151 -11.03 1.15 1.58
CA LEU A 151 -9.68 1.47 1.10
C LEU A 151 -9.55 2.92 0.64
N ARG A 152 -10.57 3.47 -0.03
CA ARG A 152 -10.55 4.88 -0.47
C ARG A 152 -10.69 5.86 0.68
N ALA A 153 -11.27 5.46 1.80
CA ALA A 153 -11.42 6.29 2.99
C ALA A 153 -10.15 6.36 3.85
N LEU A 154 -9.15 5.51 3.60
CA LEU A 154 -7.88 5.53 4.34
C LEU A 154 -7.09 6.81 4.07
N ASP A 155 -6.95 7.65 5.10
CA ASP A 155 -6.12 8.86 5.14
C ASP A 155 -5.37 8.94 6.48
N ASP A 156 -4.91 10.11 6.92
CA ASP A 156 -4.16 10.27 8.17
C ASP A 156 -4.98 10.01 9.43
N GLU A 157 -6.26 10.35 9.36
CA GLU A 157 -7.21 10.03 10.39
C GLU A 157 -7.54 8.54 10.20
N ALA A 158 -7.49 7.73 11.24
CA ALA A 158 -8.03 6.38 11.11
C ALA A 158 -9.53 6.49 10.69
N PRO A 159 -10.03 5.61 9.80
CA PRO A 159 -11.41 5.64 9.31
C PRO A 159 -12.44 5.76 10.42
#